data_AF-E2BQU0-F1
#
_entry.id   AF-E2BQU0-F1
#
_cell.length_a   1.000
_cell.length_b   1.000
_cell.length_c   1.000
_cell.angle_alpha   90.00
_cell.angle_beta   90.00
_cell.angle_gamma   90.00
#
_symmetry.space_group_name_H-M   'P 1'
#
loop_
_entity.id
_entity.type
_entity.pdbx_description
1 polymer ?
#
loop_
_entity_poly.entity_id
_entity_poly.type
_entity_poly.pdbx_seq_one_letter_code
_entity_poly.pdbx_strand_id
1 'polypeptide(L)'
;NYFINKLRLAISHNISHSTLQDLLQLLKSEANICVPQDPRPLLHTPRHIFSKPVGSGTYSHIEVQSAVEKLINLLEEQSQKLNLLVNIDGLPFSKSSNTQISHIML
;
A
#
# COMPACT_ATOMS: atom_id res chain seq x y z
N ASN A 1 15.52 -11.65 -10.53
CA ASN A 1 15.75 -11.16 -9.15
C ASN A 1 16.71 -9.97 -9.04
N TYR A 2 17.86 -9.92 -9.73
CA TYR A 2 18.77 -8.76 -9.67
C TYR A 2 18.17 -7.44 -10.22
N PHE A 3 17.44 -7.51 -11.34
CA PHE A 3 16.84 -6.34 -11.99
C PHE A 3 15.70 -5.69 -11.18
N ILE A 4 14.87 -6.52 -10.53
CA ILE A 4 13.79 -6.07 -9.63
C ILE A 4 14.36 -5.27 -8.44
N ASN A 5 15.53 -5.67 -7.91
CA ASN A 5 16.21 -4.92 -6.86
C ASN A 5 16.73 -3.57 -7.34
N LYS A 6 17.12 -3.42 -8.61
CA LYS A 6 17.48 -2.11 -9.19
C LYS A 6 16.26 -1.21 -9.41
N LEU A 7 15.11 -1.76 -9.80
CA LEU A 7 13.86 -0.99 -9.87
C LEU A 7 13.42 -0.45 -8.51
N ARG A 8 13.82 -1.12 -7.42
CA ARG A 8 13.65 -0.62 -6.06
C ARG A 8 14.43 0.67 -5.78
N LEU A 9 15.54 0.91 -6.49
CA LEU A 9 16.28 2.17 -6.40
C LEU A 9 15.46 3.35 -6.96
N ALA A 10 14.59 3.11 -7.95
CA ALA A 10 13.68 4.13 -8.45
C ALA A 10 12.73 4.64 -7.36
N ILE A 11 12.32 3.75 -6.45
CA ILE A 11 11.46 4.09 -5.31
C ILE A 11 12.22 4.96 -4.29
N SER A 12 13.52 4.71 -4.06
CA SER A 12 14.34 5.57 -3.17
C SER A 12 14.57 6.98 -3.71
N HIS A 13 14.26 7.25 -4.98
CA HIS A 13 14.33 8.59 -5.58
C HIS A 13 12.99 9.31 -5.62
N ASN A 14 12.00 8.88 -4.82
CA ASN A 14 10.69 9.53 -4.70
C ASN A 14 9.91 9.62 -6.03
N ILE A 15 10.12 8.66 -6.93
CA ILE A 15 9.37 8.57 -8.17
C ILE A 15 7.92 8.24 -7.85
N SER A 16 6.99 8.96 -8.46
CA SER A 16 5.56 8.73 -8.25
C SER A 16 5.14 7.34 -8.74
N HIS A 17 4.07 6.80 -8.15
CA HIS A 17 3.53 5.51 -8.53
C HIS A 17 3.12 5.45 -10.02
N SER A 18 2.56 6.53 -10.55
CA SER A 18 2.18 6.63 -11.96
C SER A 18 3.40 6.56 -12.88
N THR A 19 4.45 7.33 -12.57
CA THR A 19 5.69 7.33 -13.36
C THR A 19 6.38 5.96 -13.33
N LEU A 20 6.38 5.30 -12.16
CA LEU A 20 6.91 3.94 -12.06
C LEU A 20 6.08 2.94 -12.89
N GLN A 21 4.76 3.12 -12.95
CA GLN A 21 3.90 2.28 -13.77
C GLN A 21 4.16 2.45 -15.26
N ASP A 22 4.28 3.69 -15.73
CA ASP A 22 4.61 4.00 -17.13
C ASP A 22 5.99 3.43 -17.50
N LEU A 23 6.98 3.53 -16.60
CA LEU A 23 8.30 2.94 -16.79
C LEU A 23 8.24 1.41 -16.91
N LEU A 24 7.44 0.74 -16.07
CA LEU A 24 7.28 -0.72 -16.12
C LEU A 24 6.61 -1.16 -17.44
N GLN A 25 5.66 -0.38 -17.95
CA GLN A 25 5.03 -0.64 -19.24
C GLN A 25 6.04 -0.49 -20.39
N LEU A 26 6.84 0.59 -20.37
CA LEU A 26 7.89 0.84 -21.38
C LEU A 26 8.95 -0.27 -21.38
N LEU A 27 9.42 -0.69 -20.20
CA LEU A 27 10.41 -1.78 -20.09
C LEU A 27 9.87 -3.13 -20.58
N LYS A 28 8.56 -3.33 -20.44
CA LYS A 28 7.89 -4.53 -20.94
C LYS A 28 7.71 -4.48 -22.46
N SER A 29 7.38 -3.33 -23.03
CA SER A 29 7.17 -3.17 -24.48
C SER A 29 8.47 -3.19 -25.28
N GLU A 30 9.48 -2.43 -24.83
CA GLU A 30 10.70 -2.19 -25.60
C GLU A 30 11.77 -3.26 -25.37
N ALA A 31 11.91 -3.71 -24.12
CA ALA A 31 13.02 -4.59 -23.73
C ALA A 31 12.57 -6.05 -23.48
N ASN A 32 11.26 -6.33 -23.63
CA ASN A 32 10.65 -7.64 -23.39
C ASN A 32 11.05 -8.28 -22.04
N ILE A 33 11.25 -7.43 -21.02
CA ILE A 33 11.69 -7.87 -19.69
C ILE A 33 10.48 -8.32 -18.89
N CYS A 34 10.61 -9.45 -18.19
CA CYS A 34 9.61 -9.92 -17.24
C CYS A 34 9.60 -9.04 -15.98
N VAL A 35 8.80 -7.97 -15.99
CA VAL A 35 8.53 -7.07 -14.88
C VAL A 35 7.05 -7.11 -14.48
N PRO A 36 6.70 -6.83 -13.21
CA PRO A 36 5.30 -6.72 -12.81
C PRO A 36 4.62 -5.56 -13.54
N GLN A 37 3.36 -5.76 -13.93
CA GLN A 37 2.56 -4.74 -14.62
C GLN A 37 2.14 -3.58 -13.70
N ASP A 38 2.19 -3.83 -12.41
CA ASP A 38 1.81 -2.89 -11.37
C ASP A 38 3.03 -2.60 -10.48
N PRO A 39 3.22 -1.37 -9.98
CA PRO A 39 4.32 -1.04 -9.08
C PRO A 39 4.18 -1.61 -7.66
N ARG A 40 2.95 -1.90 -7.19
CA ARG A 40 2.66 -2.36 -5.82
C ARG A 40 3.46 -3.61 -5.39
N PRO A 41 3.67 -4.64 -6.23
CA PRO A 41 4.53 -5.78 -5.92
C PRO A 41 6.00 -5.37 -5.67
N LEU A 42 6.50 -4.30 -6.29
CA LEU A 42 7.84 -3.76 -6.05
C LEU A 42 7.91 -3.03 -4.70
N LEU A 43 6.79 -2.44 -4.29
CA LEU A 43 6.61 -1.70 -3.03
C LEU A 43 6.33 -2.62 -1.83
N HIS A 44 6.26 -3.94 -2.03
CA HIS A 44 5.93 -4.92 -0.98
C HIS A 44 4.65 -4.57 -0.21
N THR A 45 3.71 -3.86 -0.83
CA THR A 45 2.41 -3.59 -0.21
C THR A 45 1.74 -4.94 0.08
N PRO A 46 1.34 -5.23 1.33
CA PRO A 46 0.72 -6.50 1.67
C PRO A 46 -0.52 -6.71 0.80
N ARG A 47 -0.50 -7.75 -0.04
CA ARG A 47 -1.66 -8.13 -0.88
C ARG A 47 -2.71 -8.92 -0.11
N HIS A 48 -2.33 -9.44 1.04
CA HIS A 48 -3.18 -10.21 1.93
C HIS A 48 -3.11 -9.57 3.31
N ILE A 49 -4.24 -9.01 3.74
CA ILE A 49 -4.43 -8.55 5.11
C ILE A 49 -5.17 -9.67 5.83
N PHE A 50 -4.71 -10.00 7.04
CA PHE A 50 -5.39 -10.98 7.86
C PHE A 50 -6.80 -10.48 8.16
N SER A 51 -7.78 -11.22 7.66
CA SER A 51 -9.19 -10.91 7.85
C SER A 51 -9.89 -12.06 8.58
N LYS A 52 -10.73 -11.71 9.54
CA LYS A 52 -11.52 -12.65 10.34
C LYS A 52 -13.01 -12.33 10.21
N PRO A 53 -13.90 -13.32 10.11
CA PRO A 53 -15.33 -13.08 10.17
C PRO A 53 -15.73 -12.53 11.55
N VAL A 54 -16.56 -11.48 11.58
CA VAL A 54 -17.12 -10.89 12.80
C VAL A 54 -18.60 -10.59 12.56
N GLY A 55 -19.49 -11.39 13.16
CA GLY A 55 -20.93 -11.28 12.93
C GLY A 55 -21.28 -11.49 11.44
N SER A 56 -22.01 -10.55 10.85
CA SER A 56 -22.33 -10.53 9.42
C SER A 56 -21.28 -9.81 8.56
N GLY A 57 -20.13 -9.45 9.12
CA GLY A 57 -19.08 -8.69 8.44
C GLY A 57 -17.69 -9.33 8.57
N THR A 58 -16.68 -8.59 8.08
CA THR A 58 -15.27 -9.01 8.09
C THR A 58 -14.44 -7.96 8.80
N TYR A 59 -13.63 -8.38 9.77
CA TYR A 59 -12.63 -7.55 10.42
C TYR A 59 -11.28 -7.75 9.75
N SER A 60 -10.59 -6.67 9.40
CA SER A 60 -9.23 -6.70 8.86
C SER A 60 -8.30 -5.98 9.83
N HIS A 61 -7.27 -6.67 10.33
CA HIS A 61 -6.27 -6.03 11.19
C HIS A 61 -5.21 -5.34 10.35
N ILE A 62 -5.10 -4.02 10.47
CA ILE A 62 -4.00 -3.26 9.89
C ILE A 62 -3.04 -2.94 11.04
N GLU A 63 -1.78 -3.35 10.94
CA GLU A 63 -0.74 -3.14 11.96
C GLU A 63 -0.32 -1.65 12.04
N VAL A 64 -1.23 -0.78 12.44
CA VAL A 64 -1.02 0.68 12.51
C VAL A 64 0.17 1.01 13.41
N GLN A 65 0.35 0.27 14.51
CA GLN A 65 1.49 0.43 15.41
C GLN A 65 2.82 0.27 14.65
N SER A 66 2.99 -0.82 13.91
CA SER A 66 4.24 -1.07 13.18
C SER A 66 4.48 -0.06 12.06
N ALA A 67 3.42 0.46 11.43
CA ALA A 67 3.53 1.53 10.44
C ALA A 67 3.99 2.85 11.09
N VAL A 68 3.41 3.19 12.25
CA VAL A 68 3.76 4.38 13.02
C VAL A 68 5.19 4.30 13.56
N GLU A 69 5.61 3.17 14.12
CA GLU A 69 6.98 2.95 14.61
C GLU A 69 8.01 3.14 13.49
N LYS A 70 7.74 2.60 12.30
CA LYS A 70 8.59 2.81 11.12
C LYS A 70 8.67 4.28 10.74
N LEU A 71 7.54 5.00 10.77
CA LEU A 71 7.52 6.42 10.43
C LEU A 71 8.32 7.25 11.43
N ILE A 72 8.16 6.98 12.73
CA ILE A 72 8.91 7.66 13.81
C ILE A 72 10.40 7.42 13.65
N ASN A 73 10.82 6.19 13.34
CA ASN A 73 12.23 5.86 13.14
C ASN A 73 12.86 6.55 11.91
N LEU A 74 12.04 7.07 10.98
CA LEU A 74 12.50 7.86 9.83
C LEU A 74 12.58 9.36 10.15
N LEU A 75 11.99 9.82 11.24
CA LEU A 75 12.07 11.22 11.65
C LEU A 75 13.38 11.44 12.40
N GLU A 76 14.16 12.44 11.98
CA GLU A 76 15.42 12.80 12.62
C GLU A 76 15.21 13.37 14.03
N GLU A 77 14.05 14.00 14.27
CA GLU A 77 13.69 14.56 15.56
C GLU A 77 12.68 13.69 16.32
N GLN A 78 13.04 13.38 17.56
CA GLN A 78 12.20 12.65 18.50
C GLN A 78 11.13 13.59 19.07
N SER A 79 9.91 13.54 18.53
CA SER A 79 8.77 14.21 19.16
C SER A 79 8.29 13.38 20.36
N GLN A 80 8.09 14.02 21.51
CA GLN A 80 7.50 13.39 22.69
C GLN A 80 5.99 13.11 22.56
N LYS A 81 5.36 13.64 21.50
CA LYS A 81 3.92 13.51 21.27
C LYS A 81 3.62 13.18 19.81
N LEU A 82 2.82 12.14 19.60
CA LEU A 82 2.27 11.76 18.31
C LEU A 82 0.76 12.02 18.32
N ASN A 83 0.29 12.87 17.40
CA ASN A 83 -1.14 13.07 17.17
C ASN A 83 -1.53 12.28 15.92
N LEU A 84 -2.41 11.27 16.08
CA LEU A 84 -2.95 10.49 14.98
C LEU A 84 -4.35 10.99 14.65
N LEU A 85 -4.54 11.44 13.40
CA LEU A 85 -5.86 11.74 12.86
C LEU A 85 -6.37 10.49 12.13
N VAL A 86 -7.37 9.83 12.70
CA VAL A 86 -8.02 8.67 12.09
C VAL A 86 -9.35 9.13 11.50
N ASN A 87 -9.43 9.16 10.17
CA ASN A 87 -10.67 9.45 9.47
C ASN A 87 -11.42 8.14 9.20
N ILE A 88 -12.72 8.12 9.50
CA ILE A 88 -13.61 7.01 9.18
C ILE A 88 -14.51 7.50 8.03
N ASP A 89 -14.17 7.13 6.80
CA ASP A 89 -15.03 7.42 5.65
C ASP A 89 -16.25 6.50 5.68
N GLY A 90 -17.38 7.04 6.17
CA GLY A 90 -18.68 6.39 6.12
C GLY A 90 -19.37 6.66 4.79
N LEU A 91 -19.10 5.85 3.76
CA LEU A 91 -20.05 5.74 2.65
C LEU A 91 -21.36 5.13 3.19
N PRO A 92 -22.53 5.69 2.83
CA PRO A 92 -23.80 5.19 3.35
C PRO A 92 -23.99 3.72 2.97
N PHE A 93 -24.59 2.96 3.89
CA PHE A 93 -25.14 1.63 3.66
C PHE A 93 -26.35 1.70 2.69
N SER A 94 -26.20 2.30 1.51
CA SER A 94 -27.20 2.24 0.46
C SER A 94 -26.89 1.06 -0.46
N LYS A 95 -27.84 0.13 -0.48
CA LYS A 95 -27.88 -1.05 -1.34
C LYS A 95 -27.52 -0.68 -2.78
N SER A 96 -26.42 -1.23 -3.33
CA SER A 96 -26.43 -2.07 -4.55
C SER A 96 -25.06 -2.19 -5.24
N SER A 97 -24.88 -3.39 -5.80
CA SER A 97 -23.88 -3.87 -6.76
C SER A 97 -22.47 -4.20 -6.26
N ASN A 98 -22.09 -5.44 -6.57
CA ASN A 98 -20.86 -6.15 -6.21
C ASN A 98 -19.59 -5.32 -6.52
N THR A 99 -18.55 -5.58 -5.72
CA THR A 99 -17.19 -5.02 -5.78
C THR A 99 -17.01 -3.59 -5.28
N GLN A 100 -17.14 -3.40 -3.96
CA GLN A 100 -16.41 -2.34 -3.27
C GLN A 100 -15.70 -2.95 -2.06
N ILE A 101 -14.37 -3.02 -2.13
CA ILE A 101 -13.52 -3.50 -1.04
C ILE A 101 -13.26 -2.31 -0.12
N SER A 102 -14.12 -2.10 0.86
CA SER A 102 -13.84 -1.17 1.97
C SER A 102 -13.14 -1.93 3.09
N HIS A 103 -11.90 -1.53 3.38
CA HIS A 103 -11.15 -2.01 4.54
C HIS A 103 -11.82 -1.44 5.79
N ILE A 104 -12.46 -2.30 6.58
CA ILE A 104 -13.00 -1.92 7.88
C ILE A 104 -11.81 -1.82 8.84
N MET A 105 -11.45 -0.60 9.26
CA MET A 105 -10.53 -0.35 10.37
C MET A 105 -11.30 -0.36 11.69
N LEU A 106 -10.95 -1.31 12.56
CA LEU A 106 -11.20 -1.30 14.00
C LEU A 106 -9.84 -1.46 14.70
#